data_AF-A0A2M8CH16-F1
#
_entry.id   AF-A0A2M8CH16-F1
#
_cell.length_a   1.000
_cell.length_b   1.000
_cell.length_c   1.000
_cell.angle_alpha   90.00
_cell.angle_beta   90.00
_cell.angle_gamma   90.00
#
_symmetry.space_group_name_H-M   'P 1'
#
loop_
_entity.id
_entity.type
_entity.pdbx_description
1 polymer ?
#
loop_
_entity_poly.entity_id
_entity_poly.type
_entity_poly.pdbx_seq_one_letter_code
_entity_poly.pdbx_strand_id
1 'polypeptide(L)'
;MNTLIKNTTIGLLMFLLMGGSLVAQEETVVEDKPVRSPFESGILIDNQTSVIPAAKTLEMLIQHRFGNFNANGIKDLYGIYAPGANIRIGFNYTLINNLMIGYGITKNSMYSDFQVKYTVLEQTRSNSMPVSITLYGNMAIDGRNKEVFGLDY
;
A
#
# COMPACT_ATOMS: atom_id res chain seq x y z
N MET A 1 -4.41 -28.80 74.62
CA MET A 1 -3.74 -28.92 73.30
C MET A 1 -4.67 -28.60 72.13
N ASN A 2 -5.90 -29.16 72.08
CA ASN A 2 -6.82 -28.98 70.95
C ASN A 2 -7.29 -27.53 70.68
N THR A 3 -7.45 -26.70 71.71
CA THR A 3 -7.94 -25.32 71.54
C THR A 3 -6.91 -24.41 70.88
N LEU A 4 -5.62 -24.62 71.15
CA LEU A 4 -4.54 -23.83 70.56
C LEU A 4 -4.39 -24.13 69.06
N ILE A 5 -4.47 -25.42 68.69
CA ILE A 5 -4.37 -25.91 67.31
C ILE A 5 -5.56 -25.44 66.47
N LYS A 6 -6.75 -25.37 67.07
CA LYS A 6 -7.98 -24.87 66.42
C LYS A 6 -7.88 -23.37 66.12
N ASN A 7 -7.29 -22.59 67.02
CA ASN A 7 -7.14 -21.15 66.84
C ASN A 7 -6.03 -20.82 65.81
N THR A 8 -4.95 -21.60 65.74
CA THR A 8 -3.93 -21.43 64.69
C THR A 8 -4.43 -21.87 63.31
N THR A 9 -5.25 -22.92 63.21
CA THR A 9 -5.88 -23.31 61.94
C THR A 9 -6.89 -22.28 61.44
N ILE A 10 -7.68 -21.66 62.33
CA ILE A 10 -8.59 -20.56 61.97
C ILE A 10 -7.80 -19.32 61.49
N GLY A 11 -6.71 -18.97 62.17
CA GLY A 11 -5.84 -17.87 61.77
C GLY A 11 -5.20 -18.08 60.39
N LEU A 12 -4.76 -19.32 60.11
CA LEU A 12 -4.20 -19.68 58.80
C LEU A 12 -5.26 -19.62 57.68
N LEU A 13 -6.50 -20.05 57.98
CA LEU A 13 -7.62 -19.97 57.04
C LEU A 13 -8.01 -18.53 56.71
N MET A 14 -8.02 -17.63 57.71
CA MET A 14 -8.29 -16.20 57.50
C MET A 14 -7.17 -15.52 56.70
N PHE A 15 -5.91 -15.90 56.93
CA PHE A 15 -4.78 -15.37 56.15
C PHE A 15 -4.83 -15.80 54.67
N LEU A 16 -5.26 -17.04 54.41
CA LEU A 16 -5.51 -17.55 53.05
C LEU A 16 -6.69 -16.86 52.36
N LEU A 17 -7.72 -16.45 53.11
CA LEU A 17 -8.88 -15.74 52.56
C LEU A 17 -8.61 -14.25 52.23
N MET A 18 -7.59 -13.64 52.85
CA MET A 18 -7.24 -12.23 52.60
C MET A 18 -6.25 -12.03 51.43
N GLY A 19 -5.68 -13.10 50.88
CA GLY A 19 -4.69 -13.05 49.78
C GLY A 19 -5.27 -13.09 48.35
N GLY A 20 -6.59 -13.03 48.18
CA GLY A 20 -7.26 -13.45 46.94
C GLY A 20 -7.71 -12.39 45.94
N SER A 21 -7.43 -11.10 46.15
CA SER A 21 -7.78 -10.08 45.15
C SER A 21 -6.69 -9.96 44.09
N LEU A 22 -6.61 -10.97 43.21
CA LEU A 22 -5.90 -10.86 41.94
C LEU A 22 -6.68 -9.89 41.06
N VAL A 23 -6.24 -8.64 41.00
CA VAL A 23 -6.66 -7.72 39.95
C VAL A 23 -5.96 -8.19 38.68
N ALA A 24 -6.67 -8.93 37.82
CA ALA A 24 -6.26 -9.11 36.44
C ALA A 24 -6.27 -7.71 35.80
N GLN A 25 -5.09 -7.17 35.49
CA GLN A 25 -5.02 -6.02 34.60
C GLN A 25 -5.63 -6.46 33.27
N GLU A 26 -6.65 -5.75 32.81
CA GLU A 26 -7.11 -5.84 31.43
C GLU A 26 -5.95 -5.35 30.57
N GLU A 27 -5.13 -6.29 30.10
CA GLU A 27 -4.13 -6.02 29.08
C GLU A 27 -4.91 -5.55 27.85
N THR A 28 -4.95 -4.24 27.64
CA THR A 28 -5.47 -3.68 26.40
C THR A 28 -4.61 -4.26 25.30
N VAL A 29 -5.10 -5.26 24.58
CA VAL A 29 -4.42 -5.81 23.40
C VAL A 29 -4.34 -4.66 22.40
N VAL A 30 -3.19 -4.00 22.36
CA VAL A 30 -2.93 -2.95 21.38
C VAL A 30 -2.81 -3.67 20.04
N GLU A 31 -3.89 -3.66 19.25
CA GLU A 31 -3.83 -4.18 17.90
C GLU A 31 -2.69 -3.50 17.14
N ASP A 32 -1.78 -4.33 16.64
CA ASP A 32 -0.65 -3.87 15.89
C ASP A 32 -1.12 -3.28 14.55
N LYS A 33 -0.67 -2.06 14.26
CA LYS A 33 -1.13 -1.29 13.11
C LYS A 33 -0.09 -1.34 12.01
N PRO A 34 -0.51 -1.26 10.74
CA PRO A 34 0.41 -1.04 9.64
C PRO A 34 1.25 0.24 9.83
N VAL A 35 2.47 0.21 9.31
CA VAL A 35 3.35 1.39 9.21
C VAL A 35 2.62 2.49 8.45
N ARG A 36 2.70 3.72 8.95
CA ARG A 36 2.09 4.88 8.29
C ARG A 36 2.94 5.30 7.10
N SER A 37 2.29 5.47 5.95
CA SER A 37 2.84 6.12 4.75
C SER A 37 4.30 5.74 4.48
N PRO A 38 4.60 4.45 4.19
CA PRO A 38 5.97 4.06 3.81
C PRO A 38 6.44 4.82 2.56
N PHE A 39 5.49 5.27 1.74
CA PHE A 39 5.68 6.22 0.65
C PHE A 39 4.51 7.22 0.64
N GLU A 40 4.71 8.38 0.02
CA GLU A 40 3.67 9.41 -0.13
C GLU A 40 2.74 9.17 -1.33
N SER A 41 3.11 8.28 -2.26
CA SER A 41 2.35 7.98 -3.47
C SER A 41 2.50 6.51 -3.88
N GLY A 42 1.54 6.02 -4.66
CA GLY A 42 1.57 4.69 -5.29
C GLY A 42 2.66 4.52 -6.37
N ILE A 43 3.30 5.61 -6.80
CA ILE A 43 4.39 5.63 -7.78
C ILE A 43 5.52 6.54 -7.28
N LEU A 44 6.75 6.11 -7.48
CA LEU A 44 7.95 6.92 -7.30
C LEU A 44 8.69 7.01 -8.64
N ILE A 45 8.60 8.18 -9.29
CA ILE A 45 9.08 8.43 -10.65
C ILE A 45 8.38 7.49 -11.65
N ASP A 46 9.01 6.35 -11.97
CA ASP A 46 8.50 5.33 -12.88
C ASP A 46 8.24 3.98 -12.17
N ASN A 47 8.62 3.85 -10.90
CA ASN A 47 8.51 2.60 -10.15
C ASN A 47 7.24 2.56 -9.30
N GLN A 48 6.64 1.38 -9.20
CA GLN A 48 5.49 1.15 -8.31
C GLN A 48 5.96 1.06 -6.86
N THR A 49 5.23 1.70 -5.96
CA THR A 49 5.39 1.52 -4.51
C THR A 49 4.34 0.54 -3.98
N SER A 50 4.49 0.12 -2.71
CA SER A 50 3.52 -0.70 -2.00
C SER A 50 2.26 0.05 -1.57
N VAL A 51 2.20 1.37 -1.78
CA VAL A 51 1.08 2.19 -1.33
C VAL A 51 -0.12 2.00 -2.25
N ILE A 52 -1.25 1.70 -1.63
CA ILE A 52 -2.59 1.71 -2.22
C ILE A 52 -3.42 2.75 -1.43
N PRO A 53 -4.01 3.76 -2.09
CA PRO A 53 -4.96 4.70 -1.49
C PRO A 53 -6.12 4.00 -0.78
N ALA A 54 -6.78 4.70 0.15
CA ALA A 54 -7.92 4.16 0.90
C ALA A 54 -9.05 3.66 -0.02
N ALA A 55 -9.86 2.72 0.48
CA ALA A 55 -11.01 2.19 -0.26
C ALA A 55 -11.90 3.32 -0.84
N LYS A 56 -12.41 3.09 -2.05
CA LYS A 56 -13.27 3.99 -2.81
C LYS A 56 -12.62 5.32 -3.22
N THR A 57 -11.30 5.37 -3.26
CA THR A 57 -10.55 6.53 -3.74
C THR A 57 -10.32 6.43 -5.24
N LEU A 58 -10.61 7.51 -5.96
CA LEU A 58 -10.25 7.71 -7.36
C LEU A 58 -9.00 8.61 -7.43
N GLU A 59 -7.97 8.12 -8.09
CA GLU A 59 -6.70 8.81 -8.30
C GLU A 59 -6.48 9.03 -9.79
N MET A 60 -6.21 10.27 -10.19
CA MET A 60 -5.81 10.61 -11.56
C MET A 60 -4.30 10.87 -11.58
N LEU A 61 -3.59 10.20 -12.48
CA LEU A 61 -2.15 10.35 -12.65
C LEU A 61 -1.83 10.89 -14.02
N ILE A 62 -0.98 11.93 -14.05
CA ILE A 62 -0.39 12.46 -15.27
C ILE A 62 1.11 12.21 -15.19
N GLN A 63 1.59 11.28 -15.99
CA GLN A 63 3.01 10.93 -16.06
C GLN A 63 3.60 11.56 -17.31
N HIS A 64 4.43 12.59 -17.12
CA HIS A 64 5.12 13.27 -18.21
C HIS A 64 6.57 12.81 -18.27
N ARG A 65 6.94 12.06 -19.32
CA ARG A 65 8.33 11.70 -19.62
C ARG A 65 8.92 12.72 -20.59
N PHE A 66 9.90 13.45 -20.09
CA PHE A 66 10.63 14.46 -20.86
C PHE A 66 11.44 13.79 -21.98
N GLY A 67 11.47 14.46 -23.14
CA GLY A 67 12.42 14.11 -24.20
C GLY A 67 13.85 14.52 -23.84
N ASN A 68 14.76 14.45 -24.80
CA ASN A 68 16.15 14.78 -24.56
C ASN A 68 16.32 16.25 -24.11
N PHE A 69 16.71 16.43 -22.84
CA PHE A 69 16.88 17.74 -22.19
C PHE A 69 17.85 18.66 -22.95
N ASN A 70 18.90 18.11 -23.55
CA ASN A 70 19.95 18.87 -24.21
C ASN A 70 19.71 19.08 -25.71
N ALA A 71 18.63 18.55 -26.28
CA ALA A 71 18.43 18.59 -27.73
C ALA A 71 18.10 20.00 -28.25
N ASN A 72 17.16 20.72 -27.63
CA ASN A 72 16.77 22.07 -28.09
C ASN A 72 16.70 23.14 -26.98
N GLY A 73 17.11 22.82 -25.75
CA GLY A 73 17.16 23.76 -24.62
C GLY A 73 15.83 24.46 -24.38
N ILE A 74 15.83 25.78 -24.18
CA ILE A 74 14.61 26.54 -23.88
C ILE A 74 13.53 26.45 -24.98
N LYS A 75 13.88 26.11 -26.24
CA LYS A 75 12.93 26.07 -27.36
C LYS A 75 11.89 24.96 -27.22
N ASP A 76 12.23 23.87 -26.55
CA ASP A 76 11.29 22.80 -26.19
C ASP A 76 11.10 22.71 -24.66
N LEU A 77 11.42 23.80 -23.96
CA LEU A 77 11.40 23.93 -22.51
C LEU A 77 12.27 22.86 -21.82
N TYR A 78 13.44 22.54 -22.36
CA TYR A 78 14.35 21.52 -21.82
C TYR A 78 13.73 20.12 -21.78
N GLY A 79 13.12 19.71 -22.89
CA GLY A 79 12.56 18.37 -23.00
C GLY A 79 11.09 18.23 -22.64
N ILE A 80 10.42 19.27 -22.09
CA ILE A 80 8.97 19.19 -21.80
C ILE A 80 8.18 19.01 -23.10
N TYR A 81 8.50 19.83 -24.10
CA TYR A 81 7.83 19.81 -25.39
C TYR A 81 8.69 19.16 -26.49
N ALA A 82 9.74 18.43 -26.11
CA ALA A 82 10.64 17.83 -27.07
C ALA A 82 9.92 16.80 -27.95
N PRO A 83 10.29 16.71 -29.24
CA PRO A 83 9.95 15.55 -30.06
C PRO A 83 10.36 14.26 -29.34
N GLY A 84 9.42 13.33 -29.17
CA GLY A 84 9.62 12.10 -28.40
C GLY A 84 9.22 12.17 -26.92
N ALA A 85 8.82 13.34 -26.38
CA ALA A 85 8.19 13.41 -25.06
C ALA A 85 6.89 12.60 -25.05
N ASN A 86 6.71 11.84 -23.97
CA ASN A 86 5.60 10.90 -23.82
C ASN A 86 4.78 11.24 -22.58
N ILE A 87 3.46 11.09 -22.70
CA ILE A 87 2.52 11.40 -21.63
C ILE A 87 1.61 10.20 -21.44
N ARG A 88 1.43 9.77 -20.19
CA ARG A 88 0.38 8.84 -19.80
C ARG A 88 -0.61 9.54 -18.89
N ILE A 89 -1.90 9.40 -19.20
CA ILE A 89 -3.00 9.82 -18.34
C ILE A 89 -3.65 8.54 -17.83
N GLY A 90 -3.61 8.33 -16.51
CA GLY A 90 -4.14 7.15 -15.85
C GLY A 90 -5.18 7.49 -14.80
N PHE A 91 -6.13 6.58 -14.62
CA PHE A 91 -7.10 6.60 -13.54
C PHE A 91 -6.98 5.30 -12.76
N ASN A 92 -6.73 5.42 -11.47
CA ASN A 92 -6.75 4.29 -10.55
C ASN A 92 -7.93 4.41 -9.59
N TYR A 93 -8.61 3.31 -9.33
CA TYR A 93 -9.69 3.24 -8.37
C TYR A 93 -9.44 2.11 -7.37
N THR A 94 -9.42 2.46 -6.09
CA THR A 94 -9.33 1.47 -5.00
C THR A 94 -10.72 0.91 -4.74
N LEU A 95 -10.95 -0.36 -5.08
CA LEU A 95 -12.26 -1.03 -4.91
C LEU A 95 -12.58 -1.29 -3.44
N ILE A 96 -11.61 -1.90 -2.74
CA ILE A 96 -11.65 -2.24 -1.32
C ILE A 96 -10.27 -1.96 -0.73
N ASN A 97 -10.14 -1.98 0.59
CA ASN A 97 -8.83 -1.83 1.21
C ASN A 97 -7.86 -2.83 0.58
N ASN A 98 -6.68 -2.34 0.18
CA ASN A 98 -5.60 -3.12 -0.40
C ASN A 98 -5.83 -3.70 -1.79
N LEU A 99 -6.91 -3.34 -2.50
CA LEU A 99 -7.12 -3.72 -3.91
C LEU A 99 -7.45 -2.50 -4.77
N MET A 100 -6.57 -2.23 -5.72
CA MET A 100 -6.70 -1.17 -6.71
C MET A 100 -6.70 -1.74 -8.11
N ILE A 101 -7.55 -1.18 -8.96
CA ILE A 101 -7.50 -1.37 -10.40
C ILE A 101 -7.25 -0.02 -11.07
N GLY A 102 -6.75 -0.03 -12.30
CA GLY A 102 -6.57 1.20 -13.05
C GLY A 102 -6.58 0.99 -14.54
N TYR A 103 -6.80 2.08 -15.24
CA TYR A 103 -6.75 2.19 -16.68
C TYR A 103 -5.94 3.42 -17.08
N GLY A 104 -5.11 3.32 -18.09
CA GLY A 104 -4.34 4.43 -18.63
C GLY A 104 -4.31 4.47 -20.14
N ILE A 105 -4.07 5.67 -20.66
CA ILE A 105 -3.76 5.87 -22.07
C ILE A 105 -2.42 6.60 -22.20
N THR A 106 -1.54 6.05 -23.03
CA THR A 106 -0.20 6.59 -23.27
C THR A 106 -0.11 7.15 -24.68
N LYS A 107 0.41 8.37 -24.84
CA LYS A 107 0.61 9.04 -26.13
C LYS A 107 1.44 8.19 -27.10
N ASN A 108 2.52 7.57 -26.61
CA ASN A 108 3.31 6.65 -27.40
C ASN A 108 2.50 5.39 -27.75
N SER A 109 2.35 5.11 -29.04
CA SER A 109 1.59 3.98 -29.59
C SER A 109 0.15 3.86 -29.10
N MET A 110 -0.43 4.94 -28.56
CA MET A 110 -1.80 4.98 -28.05
C MET A 110 -2.11 3.80 -27.11
N TYR A 111 -1.14 3.35 -26.31
CA TYR A 111 -1.32 2.17 -25.47
C TYR A 111 -2.46 2.41 -24.48
N SER A 112 -3.46 1.54 -24.55
CA SER A 112 -4.51 1.39 -23.53
C SER A 112 -4.05 0.33 -22.55
N ASP A 113 -3.68 0.75 -21.35
CA ASP A 113 -3.15 -0.14 -20.33
C ASP A 113 -4.11 -0.33 -19.15
N PHE A 114 -4.12 -1.53 -18.60
CA PHE A 114 -4.92 -1.95 -17.47
C PHE A 114 -3.98 -2.44 -16.39
N GLN A 115 -4.22 -2.01 -15.15
CA GLN A 115 -3.39 -2.40 -14.02
C GLN A 115 -4.23 -2.89 -12.85
N VAL A 116 -3.63 -3.81 -12.08
CA VAL A 116 -4.15 -4.27 -10.80
C VAL A 116 -3.02 -4.23 -9.78
N LYS A 117 -3.32 -3.74 -8.58
CA LYS A 117 -2.38 -3.71 -7.46
C LYS A 117 -3.07 -4.28 -6.23
N TYR A 118 -2.43 -5.24 -5.57
CA TYR A 118 -2.97 -5.93 -4.40
C TYR A 118 -1.92 -6.11 -3.31
N THR A 119 -2.19 -5.62 -2.11
CA THR A 119 -1.27 -5.82 -0.96
C THR A 119 -1.59 -7.14 -0.27
N VAL A 120 -0.60 -8.02 -0.22
CA VAL A 120 -0.68 -9.36 0.39
C VAL A 120 -0.25 -9.32 1.84
N LEU A 121 0.84 -8.61 2.13
CA LEU A 121 1.38 -8.43 3.49
C LEU A 121 1.67 -6.96 3.76
N GLU A 122 1.35 -6.52 4.97
CA GLU A 122 1.63 -5.16 5.45
C GLU A 122 2.66 -5.18 6.55
N GLN A 123 3.67 -4.32 6.42
CA GLN A 123 4.63 -4.12 7.49
C GLN A 123 3.94 -3.48 8.69
N THR A 124 4.16 -4.04 9.87
CA THR A 124 3.56 -3.56 11.11
C THR A 124 4.52 -2.71 11.94
N ARG A 125 3.98 -1.87 12.83
CA ARG A 125 4.79 -0.97 13.67
C ARG A 125 5.49 -1.69 14.80
N SER A 126 4.90 -2.76 15.34
CA SER A 126 5.56 -3.57 16.37
C SER A 126 6.65 -4.49 15.80
N ASN A 127 6.82 -4.52 14.48
CA ASN A 127 7.75 -5.39 13.76
C ASN A 127 7.37 -6.90 13.81
N SER A 128 6.13 -7.22 14.18
CA SER A 128 5.56 -8.59 14.10
C SER A 128 5.51 -9.12 12.66
N MET A 129 5.26 -8.22 11.70
CA MET A 129 5.44 -8.44 10.26
C MET A 129 6.46 -7.41 9.75
N PRO A 130 7.73 -7.81 9.51
CA PRO A 130 8.80 -6.87 9.21
C PRO A 130 8.82 -6.38 7.76
N VAL A 131 8.01 -6.97 6.87
CA VAL A 131 8.02 -6.69 5.42
C VAL A 131 6.63 -6.41 4.90
N SER A 132 6.56 -5.60 3.84
CA SER A 132 5.34 -5.40 3.06
C SER A 132 5.51 -5.99 1.66
N ILE A 133 4.50 -6.73 1.21
CA ILE A 133 4.49 -7.37 -0.10
C ILE A 133 3.23 -6.93 -0.84
N THR A 134 3.43 -6.31 -2.00
CA THR A 134 2.36 -5.87 -2.90
C THR A 134 2.60 -6.45 -4.28
N LEU A 135 1.58 -7.10 -4.83
CA LEU A 135 1.56 -7.63 -6.19
C LEU A 135 1.06 -6.54 -7.13
N TYR A 136 1.74 -6.39 -8.26
CA TYR A 136 1.38 -5.47 -9.31
C TYR A 136 1.34 -6.21 -10.65
N GLY A 137 0.20 -6.12 -11.34
CA GLY A 137 0.01 -6.64 -12.69
C GLY A 137 -0.36 -5.51 -13.63
N ASN A 138 0.20 -5.53 -14.84
CA ASN A 138 -0.11 -4.57 -15.89
C ASN A 138 -0.16 -5.27 -17.25
N MET A 139 -1.10 -4.86 -18.08
CA MET A 139 -1.28 -5.30 -19.45
C MET A 139 -1.56 -4.08 -20.32
N ALA A 140 -1.03 -4.04 -21.52
CA ALA A 140 -1.25 -2.96 -22.47
C ALA A 140 -1.67 -3.50 -23.83
N ILE A 141 -2.60 -2.78 -24.49
CA ILE A 141 -3.04 -3.04 -25.85
C ILE A 141 -2.60 -1.86 -26.71
N ASP A 142 -1.96 -2.15 -27.85
CA ASP A 142 -1.58 -1.14 -28.84
C ASP A 142 -2.84 -0.57 -29.51
N GLY A 143 -3.05 0.74 -29.36
CA GLY A 143 -4.24 1.44 -29.85
C GLY A 143 -4.05 2.13 -31.20
N ARG A 144 -2.95 1.88 -31.92
CA ARG A 144 -2.70 2.48 -33.24
C ARG A 144 -3.65 1.93 -34.31
N ASN A 145 -3.71 2.62 -35.45
CA ASN A 145 -4.52 2.19 -36.60
C ASN A 145 -4.05 0.82 -37.12
N LYS A 146 -5.00 0.03 -37.62
CA LYS A 146 -4.74 -1.32 -38.17
C LYS A 146 -3.59 -1.30 -39.18
N GLU A 147 -3.55 -0.32 -40.07
CA GLU A 147 -2.49 -0.11 -41.07
C GLU A 147 -1.05 -0.25 -40.53
N VAL A 148 -0.82 0.05 -39.24
CA VAL A 148 0.50 -0.05 -38.59
C VAL A 148 0.95 -1.49 -38.35
N PHE A 149 0.02 -2.44 -38.25
CA PHE A 149 0.35 -3.82 -37.91
C PHE A 149 0.65 -4.70 -39.15
N GLY A 150 0.43 -4.22 -40.41
CA GLY A 150 0.70 -4.94 -41.68
C GLY A 150 -0.57 -5.36 -42.48
N LEU A 151 -0.62 -6.54 -43.11
CA LEU A 151 -1.87 -7.11 -43.70
C LEU A 151 -2.35 -8.43 -43.05
N ASP A 152 -1.56 -9.05 -42.19
CA ASP A 152 -1.77 -10.45 -41.72
C ASP A 152 -2.00 -10.59 -40.19
N TYR A 153 -2.84 -9.74 -39.57
CA TYR A 153 -3.27 -9.82 -38.16
C TYR A 153 -4.77 -9.54 -38.02
#